data_AF-A0A549T813-F1
#
_entry.id   AF-A0A549T813-F1
#
_cell.length_a   1.000
_cell.length_b   1.000
_cell.length_c   1.000
_cell.angle_alpha   90.00
_cell.angle_beta   90.00
_cell.angle_gamma   90.00
#
_symmetry.space_group_name_H-M   'P 1'
#
loop_
_entity.id
_entity.type
_entity.pdbx_description
1 polymer ?
#
loop_
_entity_poly.entity_id
_entity_poly.type
_entity_poly.pdbx_seq_one_letter_code
_entity_poly.pdbx_strand_id
1 'polypeptide(L)'
;MNKSIYEILRTGFRARIVGRRELETRKFADEQIEIGAQIRQFAAAGNDKVPIQVISALEKAAADVSNAFSDSQFSLRNVLPAMDPKNVREMLTKLAGQDDFPEAVTALTAGYIYETQRVQTSIEPRYAQLEIEFISYSVWRQFDLGFPGALERAEEVQAKYAEFLETGAGSLNAKVQQVSDTVIELQAAGNEALKLTATAKAMLGEIEAKVHIATAHFEQASSGIEQNVLAADFRLVALQEGLATISAKTLWDERATAARRAFIGSAMLLGILLLMVPALALWQLDVTLSVLRHISEASMQGLPPNPTDTQLALAAISRLVVVTLPILLYVWVVRLVVRFNSRSLLLLDDARQRHTMMDTYFHLIEKQAAVKEDRALMLAALFRPSPGQGPDNVEPPNFTELMDKAIGK
;
A
#
# COMPACT_ATOMS: atom_id res chain seq x y z
N MET A 1 -4.96 15.02 20.81
CA MET A 1 -6.39 14.73 21.05
C MET A 1 -6.62 13.69 22.13
N ASN A 2 -7.52 14.03 23.05
CA ASN A 2 -8.06 13.12 24.05
C ASN A 2 -8.97 12.06 23.38
N LYS A 3 -8.99 10.84 23.93
CA LYS A 3 -9.87 9.74 23.51
C LYS A 3 -11.34 10.16 23.43
N SER A 4 -11.83 10.95 24.39
CA SER A 4 -13.23 11.42 24.40
C SER A 4 -13.57 12.22 23.15
N ILE A 5 -12.67 13.11 22.72
CA ILE A 5 -12.81 13.88 21.49
C ILE A 5 -12.77 12.95 20.28
N TYR A 6 -11.85 11.98 20.26
CA TYR A 6 -11.81 10.99 19.18
C TYR A 6 -13.10 10.16 19.07
N GLU A 7 -13.67 9.69 20.17
CA GLU A 7 -14.95 8.96 20.20
C GLU A 7 -16.11 9.81 19.61
N ILE A 8 -16.13 11.11 19.93
CA ILE A 8 -17.09 12.06 19.36
C ILE A 8 -16.86 12.19 17.85
N LEU A 9 -15.62 12.43 17.40
CA LEU A 9 -15.27 12.55 15.98
C LEU A 9 -15.56 11.27 15.20
N ARG A 10 -15.23 10.11 15.78
CA ARG A 10 -15.50 8.78 15.22
C ARG A 10 -16.98 8.58 14.98
N THR A 11 -17.86 9.15 15.82
CA THR A 11 -19.31 9.06 15.62
C THR A 11 -19.75 9.81 14.37
N GLY A 12 -19.23 11.03 14.14
CA GLY A 12 -19.56 11.83 12.96
C GLY A 12 -18.91 11.32 11.67
N PHE A 13 -17.65 10.87 11.75
CA PHE A 13 -16.87 10.32 10.64
C PHE A 13 -17.01 8.81 10.47
N ARG A 14 -17.94 8.17 11.19
CA ARG A 14 -18.22 6.75 11.03
C ARG A 14 -18.78 6.55 9.63
N ALA A 15 -17.92 6.11 8.72
CA ALA A 15 -18.32 5.69 7.40
C ALA A 15 -19.35 4.58 7.60
N ARG A 16 -20.61 4.91 7.36
CA ARG A 16 -21.59 3.87 7.14
C ARG A 16 -21.07 3.21 5.86
N ILE A 17 -20.63 1.95 5.96
CA ILE A 17 -20.55 1.08 4.78
C ILE A 17 -22.01 0.87 4.37
N VAL A 18 -22.64 1.93 3.86
CA VAL A 18 -23.95 1.83 3.23
C VAL A 18 -23.69 0.86 2.10
N GLY A 19 -24.32 -0.31 2.17
CA GLY A 19 -24.24 -1.29 1.10
C GLY A 19 -24.38 -0.54 -0.22
N ARG A 20 -23.46 -0.81 -1.16
CA ARG A 20 -23.19 -0.11 -2.44
C ARG A 20 -24.41 0.40 -3.26
N ARG A 21 -25.64 0.05 -2.91
CA ARG A 21 -26.87 0.44 -3.59
C ARG A 21 -27.21 1.92 -3.37
N GLU A 22 -26.95 2.68 -4.42
CA GLU A 22 -27.83 3.76 -4.91
C GLU A 22 -28.10 4.96 -3.98
N LEU A 23 -27.05 5.60 -3.45
CA LEU A 23 -27.12 7.05 -3.33
C LEU A 23 -26.77 7.64 -4.70
N GLU A 24 -27.70 8.37 -5.29
CA GLU A 24 -27.45 9.14 -6.52
C GLU A 24 -26.23 10.05 -6.29
N THR A 25 -25.29 10.06 -7.23
CA THR A 25 -24.01 10.80 -7.12
C THR A 25 -24.22 12.29 -6.76
N ARG A 26 -25.33 12.89 -7.22
CA ARG A 26 -25.70 14.27 -6.89
C ARG A 26 -26.07 14.43 -5.41
N LYS A 27 -26.94 13.58 -4.89
CA LYS A 27 -27.36 13.62 -3.48
C LYS A 27 -26.16 13.45 -2.53
N PHE A 28 -25.22 12.57 -2.88
CA PHE A 28 -24.00 12.41 -2.11
C PHE A 28 -23.13 13.68 -2.10
N ALA A 29 -22.96 14.34 -3.25
CA ALA A 29 -22.20 15.58 -3.34
C ALA A 29 -22.85 16.70 -2.52
N ASP A 30 -24.17 16.86 -2.63
CA ASP A 30 -24.94 17.87 -1.88
C ASP A 30 -24.80 17.65 -0.36
N GLU A 31 -24.91 16.40 0.12
CA GLU A 31 -24.71 16.04 1.53
C GLU A 31 -23.29 16.36 2.03
N GLN A 32 -22.26 16.11 1.22
CA GLN A 32 -20.87 16.40 1.59
C GLN A 32 -20.59 17.91 1.65
N ILE A 33 -21.15 18.67 0.71
CA ILE A 33 -21.06 20.15 0.70
C ILE A 33 -21.79 20.72 1.93
N GLU A 34 -22.97 20.19 2.27
CA GLU A 34 -23.72 20.59 3.46
C GLU A 34 -22.91 20.33 4.74
N ILE A 35 -22.27 19.17 4.85
CA ILE A 35 -21.41 18.82 5.98
C ILE A 35 -20.23 19.80 6.12
N GLY A 36 -19.54 20.11 5.02
CA GLY A 36 -18.48 21.11 5.02
C GLY A 36 -18.97 22.49 5.47
N ALA A 37 -20.19 22.89 5.08
CA ALA A 37 -20.81 24.13 5.53
C ALA A 37 -21.15 24.12 7.03
N GLN A 38 -21.71 23.03 7.55
CA GLN A 38 -22.03 22.90 8.98
C GLN A 38 -20.77 22.95 9.87
N ILE A 39 -19.69 22.27 9.45
CA ILE A 39 -18.41 22.28 10.19
C ILE A 39 -17.81 23.69 10.21
N ARG A 40 -17.86 24.42 9.08
CA ARG A 40 -17.42 25.83 9.03
C ARG A 40 -18.25 26.73 9.94
N GLN A 41 -19.58 26.60 9.91
CA GLN A 41 -20.47 27.37 10.77
C GLN A 41 -20.19 27.10 12.25
N PHE A 42 -19.94 25.84 12.61
CA PHE A 42 -19.55 25.46 13.96
C PHE A 42 -18.23 26.12 14.39
N ALA A 43 -17.19 26.06 13.56
CA ALA A 43 -15.90 26.70 13.86
C ALA A 43 -16.04 28.22 14.00
N ALA A 44 -16.86 28.86 13.15
CA ALA A 44 -17.12 30.29 13.19
C ALA A 44 -17.92 30.73 14.45
N ALA A 45 -18.70 29.84 15.05
CA ALA A 45 -19.47 30.16 16.25
C ALA A 45 -18.59 30.44 17.49
N GLY A 46 -17.33 30.01 17.49
CA GLY A 46 -16.34 30.31 18.54
C GLY A 46 -15.13 31.11 18.04
N ASN A 47 -15.31 31.91 16.98
CA ASN A 47 -14.23 32.61 16.25
C ASN A 47 -13.27 33.40 17.15
N ASP A 48 -13.75 33.96 18.27
CA ASP A 48 -12.90 34.76 19.18
C ASP A 48 -11.84 33.93 19.93
N LYS A 49 -12.02 32.61 20.02
CA LYS A 49 -11.14 31.70 20.79
C LYS A 49 -10.39 30.69 19.93
N VAL A 50 -10.79 30.51 18.67
CA VAL A 50 -10.17 29.55 17.76
C VAL A 50 -9.05 30.24 16.97
N PRO A 51 -7.83 29.67 16.87
CA PRO A 51 -6.78 30.25 16.05
C PRO A 51 -7.22 30.41 14.59
N ILE A 52 -6.98 31.58 14.00
CA ILE A 52 -7.34 31.91 12.60
C ILE A 52 -6.77 30.88 11.62
N GLN A 53 -5.60 30.32 11.91
CA GLN A 53 -4.96 29.29 11.09
C GLN A 53 -5.79 28.00 11.02
N VAL A 54 -6.47 27.62 12.10
CA VAL A 54 -7.36 26.45 12.15
C VAL A 54 -8.60 26.70 11.29
N ILE A 55 -9.20 27.88 11.43
CA ILE A 55 -10.37 28.28 10.61
C ILE A 55 -10.01 28.30 9.13
N SER A 56 -8.88 28.92 8.77
CA SER A 56 -8.41 29.01 7.38
C SER A 56 -8.11 27.62 6.79
N ALA A 57 -7.51 26.72 7.56
CA ALA A 57 -7.26 25.34 7.13
C ALA A 57 -8.56 24.58 6.87
N LEU A 58 -9.55 24.75 7.76
CA LEU A 58 -10.88 24.15 7.61
C LEU A 58 -11.63 24.71 6.38
N GLU A 59 -11.59 26.02 6.17
CA GLU A 59 -12.20 26.67 5.01
C GLU A 59 -11.60 26.16 3.70
N LYS A 60 -10.27 26.04 3.65
CA LYS A 60 -9.56 25.48 2.50
C LYS A 60 -9.95 24.03 2.26
N ALA A 61 -9.95 23.19 3.29
CA ALA A 61 -10.35 21.79 3.18
C ALA A 61 -11.79 21.64 2.66
N ALA A 62 -12.72 22.46 3.17
CA ALA A 62 -14.11 22.46 2.72
C ALA A 62 -14.25 22.93 1.25
N ALA A 63 -13.48 23.94 0.85
CA ALA A 63 -13.44 24.42 -0.53
C ALA A 63 -12.89 23.36 -1.50
N ASP A 64 -11.80 22.67 -1.13
CA ASP A 64 -11.22 21.59 -1.94
C ASP A 64 -12.22 20.46 -2.17
N VAL A 65 -12.96 20.05 -1.13
CA VAL A 65 -14.03 19.05 -1.24
C VAL A 65 -15.13 19.52 -2.19
N SER A 66 -15.60 20.76 -2.03
CA SER A 66 -16.63 21.35 -2.91
C SER A 66 -16.16 21.43 -4.37
N ASN A 67 -14.92 21.87 -4.60
CA ASN A 67 -14.33 21.98 -5.92
C ASN A 67 -14.20 20.62 -6.59
N ALA A 68 -13.75 19.60 -5.84
CA ALA A 68 -13.65 18.24 -6.34
C ALA A 68 -15.02 17.72 -6.85
N PHE A 69 -16.12 18.01 -6.16
CA PHE A 69 -17.46 17.62 -6.62
C PHE A 69 -17.92 18.40 -7.86
N SER A 70 -17.50 19.65 -8.02
CA SER A 70 -17.86 20.48 -9.18
C SER A 70 -17.17 20.04 -10.47
N ASP A 71 -15.97 19.43 -10.39
CA ASP A 71 -15.16 19.10 -11.56
C ASP A 71 -15.58 17.79 -12.28
N SER A 72 -16.60 17.09 -11.76
CA SER A 72 -17.45 16.06 -12.40
C SER A 72 -16.83 14.84 -13.11
N GLN A 73 -15.50 14.74 -13.29
CA GLN A 73 -14.89 13.62 -14.03
C GLN A 73 -14.51 12.41 -13.16
N PHE A 74 -14.38 12.57 -11.84
CA PHE A 74 -13.99 11.50 -10.93
C PHE A 74 -15.18 10.95 -10.14
N SER A 75 -15.28 9.62 -10.02
CA SER A 75 -16.22 8.99 -9.08
C SER A 75 -15.71 9.18 -7.64
N LEU A 76 -15.86 10.39 -7.08
CA LEU A 76 -15.44 10.72 -5.72
C LEU A 76 -16.09 9.85 -4.65
N ARG A 77 -17.17 9.16 -5.00
CA ARG A 77 -17.81 8.12 -4.19
C ARG A 77 -16.85 7.00 -3.76
N ASN A 78 -15.80 6.73 -4.53
CA ASN A 78 -14.79 5.71 -4.18
C ASN A 78 -13.62 6.29 -3.37
N VAL A 79 -13.59 7.61 -3.20
CA VAL A 79 -12.44 8.35 -2.69
C VAL A 79 -12.75 8.91 -1.30
N LEU A 80 -13.95 9.45 -1.10
CA LEU A 80 -14.38 10.05 0.17
C LEU A 80 -15.26 9.10 0.99
N PRO A 81 -15.06 9.02 2.33
CA PRO A 81 -15.94 8.28 3.21
C PRO A 81 -17.33 8.94 3.24
N ALA A 82 -18.39 8.13 3.21
CA ALA A 82 -19.75 8.64 3.32
C ALA A 82 -20.04 9.06 4.76
N MET A 83 -20.18 10.37 4.97
CA MET A 83 -20.56 10.97 6.24
C MET A 83 -22.08 11.20 6.27
N ASP A 84 -22.74 10.80 7.35
CA ASP A 84 -24.19 11.00 7.55
C ASP A 84 -24.43 12.38 8.18
N PRO A 85 -25.19 13.29 7.54
CA PRO A 85 -25.45 14.63 8.08
C PRO A 85 -26.06 14.61 9.49
N LYS A 86 -26.83 13.56 9.84
CA LYS A 86 -27.41 13.43 11.19
C LYS A 86 -26.32 13.17 12.23
N ASN A 87 -25.38 12.27 11.93
CA ASN A 87 -24.27 11.94 12.83
C ASN A 87 -23.30 13.10 12.96
N VAL A 88 -23.06 13.84 11.87
CA VAL A 88 -22.26 15.07 11.92
C VAL A 88 -22.89 16.10 12.85
N ARG A 89 -24.21 16.35 12.75
CA ARG A 89 -24.91 17.27 13.67
C ARG A 89 -24.82 16.83 15.13
N GLU A 90 -24.98 15.54 15.41
CA GLU A 90 -24.81 14.99 16.75
C GLU A 90 -23.38 15.18 17.27
N MET A 91 -22.37 14.90 16.43
CA MET A 91 -20.96 15.13 16.74
C MET A 91 -20.72 16.61 17.07
N LEU A 92 -21.17 17.54 16.24
CA LEU A 92 -20.99 18.98 16.46
C LEU A 92 -21.67 19.44 17.76
N THR A 93 -22.85 18.91 18.07
CA THR A 93 -23.57 19.22 19.33
C THR A 93 -22.77 18.73 20.55
N LYS A 94 -22.17 17.54 20.48
CA LYS A 94 -21.31 17.00 21.54
C LYS A 94 -20.01 17.78 21.70
N LEU A 95 -19.43 18.25 20.59
CA LEU A 95 -18.22 19.10 20.61
C LEU A 95 -18.52 20.50 21.19
N ALA A 96 -19.70 21.08 20.91
CA ALA A 96 -20.11 22.36 21.49
C ALA A 96 -20.15 22.34 23.02
N GLY A 97 -20.45 21.17 23.61
CA GLY A 97 -20.52 20.98 25.06
C GLY A 97 -19.18 20.67 25.73
N GLN A 98 -18.05 20.64 25.00
CA GLN A 98 -16.74 20.44 25.61
C GLN A 98 -16.23 21.75 26.23
N ASP A 99 -15.63 21.66 27.42
CA ASP A 99 -15.08 22.82 28.13
C ASP A 99 -13.96 23.51 27.33
N ASP A 100 -13.21 22.74 26.53
CA ASP A 100 -12.14 23.24 25.67
C ASP A 100 -12.56 23.31 24.19
N PHE A 101 -13.41 24.29 23.89
CA PHE A 101 -13.93 24.51 22.55
C PHE A 101 -12.84 24.72 21.48
N PRO A 102 -11.77 25.52 21.71
CA PRO A 102 -10.69 25.68 20.73
C PRO A 102 -9.96 24.38 20.39
N GLU A 103 -9.64 23.56 21.39
CA GLU A 103 -9.04 22.24 21.16
C GLU A 103 -9.98 21.32 20.39
N ALA A 104 -11.28 21.31 20.75
CA ALA A 104 -12.30 20.54 20.05
C ALA A 104 -12.44 20.93 18.57
N VAL A 105 -12.39 22.23 18.24
CA VAL A 105 -12.42 22.71 16.85
C VAL A 105 -11.13 22.35 16.10
N THR A 106 -9.98 22.41 16.77
CA THR A 106 -8.69 22.01 16.18
C THR A 106 -8.68 20.52 15.84
N ALA A 107 -9.13 19.67 16.77
CA ALA A 107 -9.27 18.24 16.55
C ALA A 107 -10.30 17.90 15.46
N LEU A 108 -11.43 18.61 15.43
CA LEU A 108 -12.44 18.48 14.36
C LEU A 108 -11.86 18.82 12.99
N THR A 109 -11.09 19.91 12.91
CA THR A 109 -10.43 20.35 11.67
C THR A 109 -9.41 19.32 11.22
N ALA A 110 -8.57 18.82 12.13
CA ALA A 110 -7.62 17.75 11.86
C ALA A 110 -8.30 16.47 11.34
N GLY A 111 -9.38 16.03 12.00
CA GLY A 111 -10.15 14.86 11.58
C GLY A 111 -10.80 15.05 10.21
N TYR A 112 -11.42 16.21 9.95
CA TYR A 112 -12.00 16.52 8.65
C TYR A 112 -10.95 16.54 7.54
N ILE A 113 -9.78 17.13 7.81
CA ILE A 113 -8.65 17.16 6.88
C ILE A 113 -8.21 15.74 6.55
N TYR A 114 -8.04 14.88 7.56
CA TYR A 114 -7.64 13.49 7.37
C TYR A 114 -8.63 12.68 6.52
N GLU A 115 -9.93 12.77 6.84
CA GLU A 115 -10.97 12.00 6.13
C GLU A 115 -11.14 12.48 4.68
N THR A 116 -10.78 13.74 4.38
CA THR A 116 -10.90 14.34 3.04
C THR A 116 -9.57 14.48 2.30
N GLN A 117 -8.46 13.96 2.85
CA GLN A 117 -7.10 14.17 2.33
C GLN A 117 -6.91 13.79 0.85
N ARG A 118 -7.71 12.85 0.34
CA ARG A 118 -7.60 12.35 -1.03
C ARG A 118 -8.09 13.32 -2.10
N VAL A 119 -8.84 14.35 -1.71
CA VAL A 119 -9.33 15.39 -2.64
C VAL A 119 -8.71 16.76 -2.38
N GLN A 120 -7.79 16.84 -1.41
CA GLN A 120 -7.12 18.09 -1.05
C GLN A 120 -5.93 18.35 -1.99
N THR A 121 -5.78 19.59 -2.43
CA THR A 121 -4.77 19.96 -3.43
C THR A 121 -3.43 20.38 -2.81
N SER A 122 -3.42 20.69 -1.51
CA SER A 122 -2.24 20.78 -0.64
C SER A 122 -2.68 21.36 0.69
N ILE A 123 -2.61 20.60 1.78
CA ILE A 123 -2.70 21.19 3.11
C ILE A 123 -1.33 21.03 3.74
N GLU A 124 -0.54 22.10 3.73
CA GLU A 124 0.58 22.23 4.66
C GLU A 124 -0.02 22.77 5.96
N PRO A 125 -0.23 21.94 7.00
CA PRO A 125 -0.62 22.46 8.31
C PRO A 125 0.53 23.30 8.86
N ARG A 126 0.53 24.61 8.61
CA ARG A 126 1.55 25.54 9.14
C ARG A 126 1.30 25.91 10.61
N TYR A 127 0.49 25.12 11.31
CA TYR A 127 0.12 25.34 12.69
C TYR A 127 0.38 24.07 13.51
N ALA A 128 1.36 24.15 14.41
CA ALA A 128 1.88 22.99 15.13
C ALA A 128 0.80 22.20 15.90
N GLN A 129 -0.16 22.89 16.52
CA GLN A 129 -1.26 22.19 17.22
C GLN A 129 -2.17 21.43 16.26
N LEU A 130 -2.48 21.99 15.09
CA LEU A 130 -3.26 21.28 14.07
C LEU A 130 -2.51 20.06 13.54
N GLU A 131 -1.18 20.14 13.38
CA GLU A 131 -0.33 19.02 12.98
C GLU A 131 -0.31 17.91 14.03
N ILE A 132 -0.16 18.27 15.31
CA ILE A 132 -0.23 17.32 16.43
C ILE A 132 -1.60 16.63 16.46
N GLU A 133 -2.68 17.40 16.29
CA GLU A 133 -4.04 16.85 16.26
C GLU A 133 -4.30 15.97 15.04
N PHE A 134 -3.73 16.31 13.89
CA PHE A 134 -3.79 15.49 12.68
C PHE A 134 -3.08 14.15 12.87
N ILE A 135 -1.86 14.17 13.41
CA ILE A 135 -1.11 12.95 13.75
C ILE A 135 -1.89 12.12 14.76
N SER A 136 -2.39 12.75 15.83
CA SER A 136 -3.19 12.10 16.87
C SER A 136 -4.43 11.42 16.29
N TYR A 137 -5.19 12.11 15.43
CA TYR A 137 -6.35 11.54 14.76
C TYR A 137 -5.97 10.35 13.89
N SER A 138 -4.90 10.47 13.11
CA SER A 138 -4.45 9.43 12.19
C SER A 138 -4.08 8.13 12.91
N VAL A 139 -3.43 8.23 14.08
CA VAL A 139 -3.06 7.08 14.91
C VAL A 139 -4.32 6.39 15.44
N TRP A 140 -5.25 7.15 16.01
CA TRP A 140 -6.51 6.59 16.52
C TRP A 140 -7.34 5.92 15.41
N ARG A 141 -7.40 6.56 14.24
CA ARG A 141 -8.13 6.04 13.07
C ARG A 141 -7.49 4.77 12.50
N GLN A 142 -6.16 4.70 12.42
CA GLN A 142 -5.46 3.49 12.01
C GLN A 142 -5.67 2.35 13.01
N PHE A 143 -5.69 2.66 14.31
CA PHE A 143 -5.95 1.68 15.35
C PHE A 143 -7.37 1.08 15.25
N ASP A 144 -8.39 1.93 15.02
CA ASP A 144 -9.78 1.50 14.82
C ASP A 144 -9.96 0.64 13.56
N LEU A 145 -9.27 0.99 12.47
CA LEU A 145 -9.33 0.24 11.21
C LEU A 145 -8.54 -1.08 11.27
N GLY A 146 -7.37 -1.10 11.92
CA GLY A 146 -6.49 -2.26 11.99
C GLY A 146 -6.96 -3.33 12.96
N PHE A 147 -7.66 -2.93 14.02
CA PHE A 147 -8.14 -3.84 15.06
C PHE A 147 -9.57 -3.50 15.50
N PRO A 148 -10.59 -4.00 14.79
CA PRO A 148 -11.98 -3.82 15.20
C PRO A 148 -12.18 -4.30 16.66
N GLY A 149 -12.65 -3.40 17.52
CA GLY A 149 -12.84 -3.65 18.96
C GLY A 149 -11.57 -3.63 19.82
N ALA A 150 -10.45 -3.07 19.34
CA ALA A 150 -9.26 -2.89 20.17
C ALA A 150 -9.39 -1.72 21.16
N LEU A 151 -10.21 -0.71 20.87
CA LEU A 151 -10.53 0.36 21.83
C LEU A 151 -11.24 -0.22 23.07
N GLU A 152 -12.18 -1.14 22.87
CA GLU A 152 -12.90 -1.85 23.94
C GLU A 152 -11.96 -2.77 24.72
N ARG A 153 -11.03 -3.46 24.04
CA ARG A 153 -10.01 -4.30 24.69
C ARG A 153 -8.94 -3.49 25.43
N ALA A 154 -8.56 -2.32 24.93
CA ALA A 154 -7.63 -1.41 25.60
C ALA A 154 -8.26 -0.85 26.89
N GLU A 155 -9.58 -0.57 26.89
CA GLU A 155 -10.32 -0.24 28.10
C GLU A 155 -10.34 -1.39 29.10
N GLU A 156 -10.56 -2.62 28.64
CA GLU A 156 -10.51 -3.79 29.51
C GLU A 156 -9.14 -3.95 30.18
N VAL A 157 -8.05 -3.71 29.43
CA VAL A 157 -6.68 -3.74 29.95
C VAL A 157 -6.40 -2.58 30.89
N GLN A 158 -6.85 -1.37 30.57
CA GLN A 158 -6.69 -0.19 31.42
C GLN A 158 -7.49 -0.31 32.73
N ALA A 159 -8.71 -0.85 32.68
CA ALA A 159 -9.54 -1.13 33.84
C ALA A 159 -8.89 -2.18 34.74
N LYS A 160 -8.33 -3.25 34.16
CA LYS A 160 -7.55 -4.26 34.90
C LYS A 160 -6.29 -3.66 35.55
N TYR A 161 -5.64 -2.70 34.90
CA TYR A 161 -4.50 -1.98 35.48
C TYR A 161 -4.92 -1.03 36.60
N ALA A 162 -6.04 -0.32 36.46
CA ALA A 162 -6.58 0.56 37.49
C ALA A 162 -7.02 -0.22 38.73
N GLU A 163 -7.69 -1.36 38.55
CA GLU A 163 -8.06 -2.30 39.62
C GLU A 163 -6.83 -2.83 40.36
N PHE A 164 -5.77 -3.17 39.62
CA PHE A 164 -4.49 -3.58 40.20
C PHE A 164 -3.84 -2.46 41.04
N LEU A 165 -3.88 -1.21 40.56
CA LEU A 165 -3.34 -0.05 41.27
C LEU A 165 -4.16 0.33 42.50
N GLU A 166 -5.49 0.25 42.44
CA GLU A 166 -6.39 0.55 43.55
C GLU A 166 -6.27 -0.50 44.67
N THR A 167 -6.15 -1.78 44.29
CA THR A 167 -5.86 -2.87 45.23
C THR A 167 -4.48 -2.72 45.88
N GLY A 168 -3.47 -2.30 45.09
CA GLY A 168 -2.13 -1.99 45.58
C GLY A 168 -2.10 -0.79 46.54
N ALA A 169 -2.77 0.30 46.19
CA ALA A 169 -2.86 1.53 46.99
C ALA A 169 -3.65 1.31 48.30
N GLY A 170 -4.73 0.51 48.27
CA GLY A 170 -5.49 0.14 49.47
C GLY A 170 -4.65 -0.61 50.50
N SER A 171 -3.75 -1.49 50.04
CA SER A 171 -2.82 -2.22 50.92
C SER A 171 -1.76 -1.31 51.55
N LEU A 172 -1.41 -0.22 50.86
CA LEU A 172 -0.46 0.80 51.31
C LEU A 172 -1.10 1.75 52.32
N ASN A 173 -2.32 2.20 52.06
CA ASN A 173 -3.08 3.05 52.99
C ASN A 173 -3.39 2.33 54.30
N ALA A 174 -3.75 1.04 54.24
CA ALA A 174 -3.97 0.22 55.44
C ALA A 174 -2.72 0.11 56.32
N LYS A 175 -1.52 0.04 55.71
CA LYS A 175 -0.23 0.03 56.43
C LYS A 175 0.16 1.41 56.97
N VAL A 176 -0.18 2.49 56.27
CA VAL A 176 0.05 3.86 56.74
C VAL A 176 -0.87 4.21 57.91
N GLN A 177 -2.14 3.78 57.87
CA GLN A 177 -3.07 3.93 59.00
C GLN A 177 -2.59 3.16 60.23
N GLN A 178 -2.12 1.92 60.04
CA GLN A 178 -1.55 1.10 61.12
C GLN A 178 -0.33 1.78 61.75
N VAL A 179 0.53 2.42 60.96
CA VAL A 179 1.68 3.21 61.45
C VAL A 179 1.21 4.48 62.18
N SER A 180 0.16 5.15 61.70
CA SER A 180 -0.41 6.34 62.34
C SER A 180 -1.03 6.04 63.71
N ASP A 181 -1.74 4.92 63.86
CA ASP A 181 -2.33 4.49 65.13
C ASP A 181 -1.24 4.12 66.16
N THR A 182 -0.12 3.58 65.67
CA THR A 182 1.06 3.26 66.51
C THR A 182 1.81 4.54 66.96
N VAL A 183 1.74 5.63 66.18
CA VAL A 183 2.37 6.92 66.51
C VAL A 183 1.59 7.69 67.59
N ILE A 184 0.27 7.52 67.68
CA ILE A 184 -0.57 8.15 68.72
C ILE A 184 -0.35 7.46 70.09
N GLU A 185 -0.09 6.15 70.11
CA GLU A 185 0.28 5.42 71.34
C GLU A 185 1.72 5.69 71.81
N LEU A 186 2.66 5.94 70.88
CA LEU A 186 4.09 6.16 71.21
C LEU A 186 4.46 7.59 71.63
N GLN A 187 3.55 8.55 71.54
CA GLN A 187 3.81 9.93 71.99
C GLN A 187 3.87 10.06 73.53
N ALA A 188 3.55 8.99 74.28
CA ALA A 188 3.51 8.97 75.74
C ALA A 188 4.79 8.51 76.45
N ALA A 189 5.83 8.01 75.75
CA ALA A 189 7.02 7.43 76.40
C ALA A 189 8.34 7.96 75.83
N GLY A 190 8.71 9.19 76.23
CA GLY A 190 9.83 9.98 75.71
C GLY A 190 11.27 9.48 75.94
N ASN A 191 11.51 8.22 76.32
CA ASN A 191 12.88 7.67 76.45
C ASN A 191 13.24 6.58 75.41
N GLU A 192 12.29 6.17 74.55
CA GLU A 192 12.55 5.25 73.44
C GLU A 192 12.84 5.97 72.11
N ALA A 193 12.73 7.30 72.08
CA ALA A 193 12.97 8.14 70.90
C ALA A 193 14.43 8.10 70.37
N LEU A 194 15.41 7.82 71.23
CA LEU A 194 16.83 7.70 70.83
C LEU A 194 17.19 6.34 70.23
N LYS A 195 16.50 5.26 70.64
CA LYS A 195 16.62 3.96 69.97
C LYS A 195 15.82 3.94 68.67
N LEU A 196 14.66 4.58 68.66
CA LEU A 196 13.79 4.68 67.50
C LEU A 196 14.36 5.58 66.39
N THR A 197 15.12 6.63 66.71
CA THR A 197 15.87 7.40 65.70
C THR A 197 17.01 6.60 65.08
N ALA A 198 17.64 5.68 65.81
CA ALA A 198 18.63 4.76 65.26
C ALA A 198 17.99 3.69 64.35
N THR A 199 16.85 3.11 64.72
CA THR A 199 16.09 2.21 63.83
C THR A 199 15.42 2.94 62.66
N ALA A 200 14.95 4.17 62.84
CA ALA A 200 14.41 4.99 61.75
C ALA A 200 15.51 5.39 60.77
N LYS A 201 16.74 5.66 61.24
CA LYS A 201 17.91 5.88 60.37
C LYS A 201 18.32 4.61 59.63
N ALA A 202 18.24 3.44 60.28
CA ALA A 202 18.47 2.16 59.63
C ALA A 202 17.38 1.84 58.59
N MET A 203 16.11 2.11 58.88
CA MET A 203 15.00 1.96 57.94
C MET A 203 15.06 2.98 56.80
N LEU A 204 15.50 4.21 57.06
CA LEU A 204 15.77 5.21 56.01
C LEU A 204 16.92 4.78 55.11
N GLY A 205 17.98 4.18 55.67
CA GLY A 205 19.06 3.58 54.86
C GLY A 205 18.59 2.38 54.05
N GLU A 206 17.67 1.57 54.57
CA GLU A 206 17.05 0.46 53.83
C GLU A 206 16.10 0.96 52.72
N ILE A 207 15.37 2.04 52.98
CA ILE A 207 14.52 2.73 52.00
C ILE A 207 15.38 3.39 50.93
N GLU A 208 16.48 4.05 51.28
CA GLU A 208 17.44 4.65 50.35
C GLU A 208 18.08 3.58 49.46
N ALA A 209 18.47 2.43 50.05
CA ALA A 209 18.96 1.28 49.29
C ALA A 209 17.89 0.71 48.34
N LYS A 210 16.63 0.58 48.81
CA LYS A 210 15.50 0.12 47.98
C LYS A 210 15.13 1.13 46.89
N VAL A 211 15.24 2.42 47.15
CA VAL A 211 15.05 3.49 46.15
C VAL A 211 16.18 3.48 45.12
N HIS A 212 17.42 3.22 45.52
CA HIS A 212 18.54 3.04 44.60
C HIS A 212 18.38 1.79 43.71
N ILE A 213 17.91 0.68 44.29
CA ILE A 213 17.59 -0.53 43.54
C ILE A 213 16.41 -0.28 42.58
N ALA A 214 15.37 0.43 43.02
CA ALA A 214 14.23 0.78 42.19
C ALA A 214 14.59 1.76 41.06
N THR A 215 15.47 2.74 41.30
CA THR A 215 15.97 3.65 40.27
C THR A 215 16.89 2.93 39.29
N ALA A 216 17.76 2.04 39.75
CA ALA A 216 18.56 1.19 38.86
C ALA A 216 17.69 0.26 37.99
N HIS A 217 16.63 -0.32 38.56
CA HIS A 217 15.65 -1.11 37.78
C HIS A 217 14.87 -0.25 36.79
N PHE A 218 14.52 0.98 37.14
CA PHE A 218 13.86 1.92 36.25
C PHE A 218 14.77 2.35 35.09
N GLU A 219 16.06 2.58 35.36
CA GLU A 219 17.07 2.95 34.37
C GLU A 219 17.41 1.76 33.44
N GLN A 220 17.42 0.54 33.98
CA GLN A 220 17.53 -0.69 33.20
C GLN A 220 16.27 -0.96 32.34
N ALA A 221 15.07 -0.67 32.86
CA ALA A 221 13.83 -0.78 32.10
C ALA A 221 13.73 0.31 31.02
N SER A 222 14.15 1.54 31.33
CA SER A 222 14.22 2.68 30.41
C SER A 222 15.15 2.38 29.24
N SER A 223 16.39 1.94 29.50
CA SER A 223 17.33 1.55 28.44
C SER A 223 16.85 0.35 27.62
N GLY A 224 16.16 -0.62 28.24
CA GLY A 224 15.50 -1.72 27.53
C GLY A 224 14.36 -1.25 26.62
N ILE A 225 13.57 -0.27 27.05
CA ILE A 225 12.51 0.37 26.24
C ILE A 225 13.15 1.14 25.08
N GLU A 226 14.22 1.89 25.32
CA GLU A 226 14.92 2.67 24.29
C GLU A 226 15.50 1.76 23.19
N GLN A 227 16.11 0.62 23.57
CA GLN A 227 16.58 -0.39 22.62
C GLN A 227 15.43 -1.05 21.85
N ASN A 228 14.30 -1.32 22.50
CA ASN A 228 13.12 -1.88 21.85
C ASN A 228 12.44 -0.89 20.90
N VAL A 229 12.44 0.40 21.24
CA VAL A 229 11.93 1.49 20.38
C VAL A 229 12.82 1.66 19.15
N LEU A 230 14.14 1.67 19.31
CA LEU A 230 15.08 1.68 18.18
C LEU A 230 14.89 0.44 17.29
N ALA A 231 14.77 -0.75 17.89
CA ALA A 231 14.50 -1.98 17.14
C ALA A 231 13.13 -1.95 16.43
N ALA A 232 12.12 -1.31 17.02
CA ALA A 232 10.80 -1.13 16.41
C ALA A 232 10.84 -0.13 15.24
N ASP A 233 11.56 0.99 15.36
CA ASP A 233 11.76 1.95 14.26
C ASP A 233 12.47 1.31 13.07
N PHE A 234 13.53 0.52 13.32
CA PHE A 234 14.19 -0.22 12.24
C PHE A 234 13.26 -1.26 11.58
N ARG A 235 12.39 -1.91 12.36
CA ARG A 235 11.36 -2.83 11.81
C ARG A 235 10.29 -2.07 11.02
N LEU A 236 9.91 -0.87 11.43
CA LEU A 236 8.95 -0.02 10.70
C LEU A 236 9.52 0.46 9.36
N VAL A 237 10.79 0.87 9.32
CA VAL A 237 11.48 1.21 8.06
C VAL A 237 11.58 -0.02 7.15
N ALA A 238 11.96 -1.18 7.69
CA ALA A 238 11.99 -2.43 6.93
C ALA A 238 10.60 -2.86 6.43
N LEU A 239 9.54 -2.62 7.19
CA LEU A 239 8.16 -2.86 6.79
C LEU A 239 7.67 -1.87 5.73
N GLN A 240 8.00 -0.58 5.84
CA GLN A 240 7.70 0.42 4.81
C GLN A 240 8.40 0.07 3.50
N GLU A 241 9.67 -0.32 3.57
CA GLU A 241 10.44 -0.76 2.40
C GLU A 241 9.87 -2.08 1.85
N GLY A 242 9.45 -3.00 2.72
CA GLY A 242 8.72 -4.22 2.36
C GLY A 242 7.37 -3.94 1.66
N LEU A 243 6.58 -2.98 2.15
CA LEU A 243 5.29 -2.61 1.55
C LEU A 243 5.45 -1.93 0.19
N ALA A 244 6.44 -1.03 0.05
CA ALA A 244 6.76 -0.41 -1.22
C ALA A 244 7.18 -1.46 -2.27
N THR A 245 7.89 -2.50 -1.83
CA THR A 245 8.44 -3.53 -2.72
C THR A 245 7.51 -4.71 -2.98
N ILE A 246 6.49 -4.95 -2.14
CA ILE A 246 5.37 -5.87 -2.45
C ILE A 246 4.67 -5.45 -3.74
N SER A 247 4.51 -4.16 -3.99
CA SER A 247 3.92 -3.65 -5.24
C SER A 247 4.73 -4.03 -6.48
N ALA A 248 6.07 -4.02 -6.37
CA ALA A 248 6.97 -4.46 -7.43
C ALA A 248 6.86 -5.99 -7.64
N LYS A 249 6.76 -6.76 -6.55
CA LYS A 249 6.56 -8.21 -6.61
C LYS A 249 5.26 -8.59 -7.31
N THR A 250 4.15 -7.97 -6.92
CA THR A 250 2.85 -8.22 -7.57
C THR A 250 2.91 -7.89 -9.04
N LEU A 251 3.59 -6.81 -9.43
CA LEU A 251 3.74 -6.42 -10.83
C LEU A 251 4.53 -7.45 -11.64
N TRP A 252 5.65 -7.94 -11.14
CA TRP A 252 6.45 -8.96 -11.85
C TRP A 252 5.73 -10.30 -11.93
N ASP A 253 4.96 -10.68 -10.90
CA ASP A 253 4.16 -11.90 -10.92
C ASP A 253 2.98 -11.80 -11.90
N GLU A 254 2.30 -10.66 -11.96
CA GLU A 254 1.29 -10.37 -12.99
C GLU A 254 1.89 -10.43 -14.41
N ARG A 255 3.11 -9.92 -14.60
CA ARG A 255 3.81 -10.00 -15.89
C ARG A 255 4.19 -11.44 -16.25
N ALA A 256 4.69 -12.21 -15.28
CA ALA A 256 5.00 -13.63 -15.48
C ALA A 256 3.75 -14.44 -15.85
N THR A 257 2.64 -14.24 -15.13
CA THR A 257 1.37 -14.93 -15.42
C THR A 257 0.77 -14.51 -16.75
N ALA A 258 0.85 -13.23 -17.13
CA ALA A 258 0.44 -12.76 -18.46
C ALA A 258 1.30 -13.38 -19.58
N ALA A 259 2.63 -13.37 -19.43
CA ALA A 259 3.55 -13.98 -20.41
C ALA A 259 3.33 -15.50 -20.53
N ARG A 260 3.08 -16.18 -19.41
CA ARG A 260 2.74 -17.62 -19.39
C ARG A 260 1.45 -17.90 -20.17
N ARG A 261 0.39 -17.10 -19.95
CA ARG A 261 -0.88 -17.24 -20.69
C ARG A 261 -0.68 -17.01 -22.19
N ALA A 262 0.09 -15.98 -22.57
CA ALA A 262 0.42 -15.70 -23.97
C ALA A 262 1.24 -16.84 -24.61
N PHE A 263 2.21 -17.40 -23.88
CA PHE A 263 2.99 -18.55 -24.32
C PHE A 263 2.10 -19.79 -24.53
N ILE A 264 1.26 -20.16 -23.56
CA ILE A 264 0.37 -21.32 -23.67
C ILE A 264 -0.61 -21.13 -24.83
N GLY A 265 -1.24 -19.95 -24.96
CA GLY A 265 -2.18 -19.67 -26.04
C GLY A 265 -1.52 -19.75 -27.42
N SER A 266 -0.32 -19.19 -27.57
CA SER A 266 0.42 -19.27 -28.84
C SER A 266 0.95 -20.68 -29.13
N ALA A 267 1.35 -21.45 -28.12
CA ALA A 267 1.76 -22.84 -28.27
C ALA A 267 0.59 -23.73 -28.72
N MET A 268 -0.61 -23.53 -28.14
CA MET A 268 -1.82 -24.22 -28.59
C MET A 268 -2.18 -23.86 -30.03
N LEU A 269 -2.16 -22.57 -30.37
CA LEU A 269 -2.41 -22.11 -31.73
C LEU A 269 -1.39 -22.72 -32.72
N LEU A 270 -0.12 -22.76 -32.35
CA LEU A 270 0.93 -23.38 -33.16
C LEU A 270 0.69 -24.89 -33.33
N GLY A 271 0.30 -25.59 -32.27
CA GLY A 271 -0.08 -27.00 -32.33
C GLY A 271 -1.28 -27.25 -33.24
N ILE A 272 -2.30 -26.40 -33.18
CA ILE A 272 -3.45 -26.46 -34.09
C ILE A 272 -3.01 -26.24 -35.53
N LEU A 273 -2.21 -25.20 -35.79
CA LEU A 273 -1.73 -24.90 -37.14
C LEU A 273 -0.90 -26.07 -37.68
N LEU A 274 0.07 -26.59 -36.93
CA LEU A 274 1.01 -27.61 -37.41
C LEU A 274 0.43 -29.03 -37.46
N LEU A 275 -0.50 -29.38 -36.57
CA LEU A 275 -1.03 -30.75 -36.47
C LEU A 275 -2.46 -30.83 -36.98
N MET A 276 -3.35 -29.96 -36.50
CA MET A 276 -4.78 -30.07 -36.78
C MET A 276 -5.11 -29.72 -38.23
N VAL A 277 -4.51 -28.65 -38.78
CA VAL A 277 -4.77 -28.24 -40.17
C VAL A 277 -4.31 -29.32 -41.18
N PRO A 278 -3.07 -29.86 -41.11
CA PRO A 278 -2.67 -30.96 -41.99
C PRO A 278 -3.49 -32.23 -41.75
N ALA A 279 -3.81 -32.58 -40.50
CA ALA A 279 -4.64 -33.75 -40.20
C ALA A 279 -6.04 -33.63 -40.80
N LEU A 280 -6.68 -32.45 -40.72
CA LEU A 280 -7.97 -32.20 -41.35
C LEU A 280 -7.89 -32.27 -42.88
N ALA A 281 -6.81 -31.74 -43.48
CA ALA A 281 -6.59 -31.84 -44.92
C ALA A 281 -6.42 -33.30 -45.37
N LEU A 282 -5.73 -34.13 -44.58
CA LEU A 282 -5.56 -35.56 -44.83
C LEU A 282 -6.81 -36.39 -44.53
N TRP A 283 -7.65 -35.95 -43.60
CA TRP A 283 -8.92 -36.61 -43.33
C TRP A 283 -9.94 -36.29 -44.43
N GLN A 284 -9.97 -35.05 -44.91
CA GLN A 284 -10.85 -34.59 -45.99
C GLN A 284 -10.11 -34.50 -47.32
N LEU A 285 -9.44 -35.59 -47.72
CA LEU A 285 -8.70 -35.66 -48.97
C LEU A 285 -9.61 -35.37 -50.19
N ASP A 286 -10.83 -35.89 -50.19
CA ASP A 286 -11.77 -35.69 -51.31
C ASP A 286 -12.12 -34.21 -51.52
N VAL A 287 -12.39 -33.49 -50.43
CA VAL A 287 -12.68 -32.05 -50.47
C VAL A 287 -11.45 -31.28 -50.92
N THR A 288 -10.28 -31.60 -50.37
CA THR A 288 -9.01 -30.95 -50.71
C THR A 288 -8.67 -31.14 -52.20
N LEU A 289 -8.81 -32.37 -52.70
CA LEU A 289 -8.60 -32.70 -54.10
C LEU A 289 -9.64 -32.04 -55.00
N SER A 290 -10.90 -31.96 -54.55
CA SER A 290 -11.97 -31.25 -55.26
C SER A 290 -11.64 -29.76 -55.40
N VAL A 291 -11.20 -29.08 -54.34
CA VAL A 291 -10.77 -27.67 -54.40
C VAL A 291 -9.59 -27.49 -55.36
N LEU A 292 -8.59 -28.39 -55.29
CA LEU A 292 -7.45 -28.35 -56.23
C LEU A 292 -7.90 -28.55 -57.70
N ARG A 293 -8.88 -29.42 -57.94
CA ARG A 293 -9.48 -29.63 -59.27
C ARG A 293 -10.23 -28.39 -59.74
N HIS A 294 -11.07 -27.78 -58.91
CA HIS A 294 -11.78 -26.54 -59.25
C HIS A 294 -10.81 -25.41 -59.58
N ILE A 295 -9.72 -25.24 -58.82
CA ILE A 295 -8.67 -24.26 -59.13
C ILE A 295 -8.02 -24.58 -60.49
N SER A 296 -7.75 -25.86 -60.75
CA SER A 296 -7.20 -26.31 -62.03
C SER A 296 -8.15 -26.02 -63.20
N GLU A 297 -9.43 -26.34 -63.06
CA GLU A 297 -10.45 -26.12 -64.09
C GLU A 297 -10.69 -24.63 -64.34
N ALA A 298 -10.82 -23.83 -63.28
CA ALA A 298 -10.96 -22.38 -63.37
C ALA A 298 -9.76 -21.73 -64.06
N SER A 299 -8.54 -22.24 -63.84
CA SER A 299 -7.34 -21.73 -64.53
C SER A 299 -7.29 -22.05 -66.03
N MET A 300 -8.07 -23.04 -66.49
CA MET A 300 -8.20 -23.40 -67.92
C MET A 300 -9.42 -22.75 -68.58
N GLN A 301 -10.35 -22.22 -67.79
CA GLN A 301 -11.58 -21.59 -68.27
C GLN A 301 -11.24 -20.25 -68.95
N GLY A 302 -11.42 -20.20 -70.27
CA GLY A 302 -11.08 -19.03 -71.10
C GLY A 302 -9.93 -19.25 -72.08
N LEU A 303 -9.31 -20.43 -72.09
CA LEU A 303 -8.39 -20.82 -73.16
C LEU A 303 -9.17 -21.22 -74.43
N PRO A 304 -8.72 -20.80 -75.64
CA PRO A 304 -9.30 -21.28 -76.89
C PRO A 304 -9.04 -22.78 -77.09
N PRO A 305 -9.86 -23.49 -77.90
CA PRO A 305 -9.77 -24.95 -78.08
C PRO A 305 -8.42 -25.43 -78.67
N ASN A 306 -7.66 -24.55 -79.31
CA ASN A 306 -6.27 -24.78 -79.73
C ASN A 306 -5.36 -23.68 -79.12
N PRO A 307 -4.96 -23.82 -77.85
CA PRO A 307 -4.17 -22.80 -77.17
C PRO A 307 -2.75 -22.77 -77.73
N THR A 308 -2.20 -21.56 -77.90
CA THR A 308 -0.79 -21.37 -78.26
C THR A 308 0.11 -21.72 -77.06
N ASP A 309 1.35 -22.19 -77.29
CA ASP A 309 2.31 -22.55 -76.23
C ASP A 309 2.45 -21.48 -75.14
N THR A 310 2.43 -20.20 -75.53
CA THR A 310 2.48 -19.04 -74.61
C THR A 310 1.26 -18.97 -73.68
N GLN A 311 0.07 -19.30 -74.18
CA GLN A 311 -1.17 -19.28 -73.38
C GLN A 311 -1.19 -20.45 -72.38
N LEU A 312 -0.66 -21.61 -72.80
CA LEU A 312 -0.53 -22.77 -71.93
C LEU A 312 0.48 -22.51 -70.80
N ALA A 313 1.60 -21.85 -71.11
CA ALA A 313 2.58 -21.43 -70.11
C ALA A 313 1.99 -20.43 -69.11
N LEU A 314 1.21 -19.44 -69.58
CA LEU A 314 0.56 -18.47 -68.71
C LEU A 314 -0.46 -19.12 -67.76
N ALA A 315 -1.26 -20.07 -68.24
CA ALA A 315 -2.20 -20.82 -67.41
C ALA A 315 -1.49 -21.72 -66.37
N ALA A 316 -0.34 -22.32 -66.72
CA ALA A 316 0.46 -23.07 -65.78
C ALA A 316 1.04 -22.17 -64.66
N ILE A 317 1.53 -20.98 -65.02
CA ILE A 317 2.03 -19.99 -64.06
C ILE A 317 0.91 -19.50 -63.14
N SER A 318 -0.27 -19.18 -63.67
CA SER A 318 -1.39 -18.70 -62.85
C SER A 318 -1.83 -19.77 -61.85
N ARG A 319 -1.93 -21.03 -62.26
CA ARG A 319 -2.22 -22.16 -61.36
C ARG A 319 -1.16 -22.31 -60.27
N LEU A 320 0.13 -22.20 -60.63
CA LEU A 320 1.21 -22.28 -59.66
C LEU A 320 1.10 -21.17 -58.62
N VAL A 321 0.84 -19.93 -59.04
CA VAL A 321 0.68 -18.78 -58.13
C VAL A 321 -0.52 -18.97 -57.19
N VAL A 322 -1.67 -19.40 -57.71
CA VAL A 322 -2.89 -19.60 -56.90
C VAL A 322 -2.70 -20.66 -55.81
N VAL A 323 -1.92 -21.72 -56.09
CA VAL A 323 -1.63 -22.77 -55.09
C VAL A 323 -0.52 -22.37 -54.13
N THR A 324 0.56 -21.75 -54.63
CA THR A 324 1.74 -21.41 -53.83
C THR A 324 1.51 -20.24 -52.87
N LEU A 325 0.70 -19.25 -53.27
CA LEU A 325 0.47 -18.04 -52.47
C LEU A 325 -0.20 -18.34 -51.11
N PRO A 326 -1.27 -19.15 -51.02
CA PRO A 326 -1.85 -19.57 -49.73
C PRO A 326 -0.86 -20.37 -48.86
N ILE A 327 -0.05 -21.24 -49.46
CA ILE A 327 0.97 -22.02 -48.74
C ILE A 327 2.02 -21.09 -48.14
N LEU A 328 2.52 -20.13 -48.91
CA LEU A 328 3.53 -19.17 -48.46
C LEU A 328 2.97 -18.27 -47.35
N LEU A 329 1.73 -17.81 -47.49
CA LEU A 329 1.03 -17.03 -46.46
C LEU A 329 0.84 -17.86 -45.19
N TYR A 330 0.46 -19.13 -45.30
CA TYR A 330 0.33 -20.04 -44.17
C TYR A 330 1.67 -20.23 -43.44
N VAL A 331 2.76 -20.51 -44.17
CA VAL A 331 4.12 -20.63 -43.60
C VAL A 331 4.53 -19.32 -42.91
N TRP A 332 4.18 -18.17 -43.50
CA TRP A 332 4.48 -16.87 -42.91
C TRP A 332 3.72 -16.62 -41.61
N VAL A 333 2.44 -17.00 -41.54
CA VAL A 333 1.64 -16.95 -40.30
C VAL A 333 2.26 -17.84 -39.23
N VAL A 334 2.62 -19.08 -39.57
CA VAL A 334 3.30 -19.99 -38.64
C VAL A 334 4.60 -19.35 -38.12
N ARG A 335 5.41 -18.75 -39.00
CA ARG A 335 6.64 -18.05 -38.63
C ARG A 335 6.39 -16.90 -37.64
N LEU A 336 5.33 -16.11 -37.85
CA LEU A 336 4.95 -15.03 -36.93
C LEU A 336 4.53 -15.57 -35.56
N VAL A 337 3.75 -16.65 -35.52
CA VAL A 337 3.31 -17.28 -34.27
C VAL A 337 4.50 -17.87 -33.52
N VAL A 338 5.44 -18.54 -34.20
CA VAL A 338 6.69 -19.04 -33.59
C VAL A 338 7.48 -17.88 -32.98
N ARG A 339 7.69 -16.79 -33.73
CA ARG A 339 8.40 -15.60 -33.21
C ARG A 339 7.73 -15.01 -31.98
N PHE A 340 6.40 -14.91 -31.98
CA PHE A 340 5.64 -14.44 -30.84
C PHE A 340 5.76 -15.38 -29.63
N ASN A 341 5.67 -16.69 -29.86
CA ASN A 341 5.80 -17.71 -28.83
C ASN A 341 7.18 -17.66 -28.16
N SER A 342 8.26 -17.59 -28.95
CA SER A 342 9.62 -17.45 -28.41
C SER A 342 9.78 -16.17 -27.58
N ARG A 343 9.19 -15.04 -28.03
CA ARG A 343 9.22 -13.79 -27.25
C ARG A 343 8.47 -13.91 -25.93
N SER A 344 7.33 -14.60 -25.91
CA SER A 344 6.57 -14.83 -24.68
C SER A 344 7.31 -15.73 -23.70
N LEU A 345 8.04 -16.73 -24.20
CA LEU A 345 8.90 -17.57 -23.37
C LEU A 345 10.04 -16.76 -22.75
N LEU A 346 10.74 -15.94 -23.53
CA LEU A 346 11.81 -15.07 -23.01
C LEU A 346 11.31 -14.09 -21.95
N LEU A 347 10.13 -13.49 -22.16
CA LEU A 347 9.51 -12.60 -21.18
C LEU A 347 9.11 -13.34 -19.89
N LEU A 348 8.67 -14.59 -20.00
CA LEU A 348 8.34 -15.43 -18.85
C LEU A 348 9.59 -15.74 -18.02
N ASP A 349 10.69 -16.12 -18.67
CA ASP A 349 11.93 -16.47 -17.99
C ASP A 349 12.57 -15.23 -17.32
N ASP A 350 12.56 -14.08 -18.00
CA ASP A 350 13.02 -12.81 -17.43
C ASP A 350 12.23 -12.40 -16.18
N ALA A 351 10.90 -12.47 -16.25
CA ALA A 351 10.04 -12.14 -15.10
C ALA A 351 10.29 -13.08 -13.91
N ARG A 352 10.49 -14.38 -14.16
CA ARG A 352 10.81 -15.37 -13.11
C ARG A 352 12.19 -15.13 -12.50
N GLN A 353 13.18 -14.77 -13.31
CA GLN A 353 14.52 -14.43 -12.82
C GLN A 353 14.47 -13.19 -11.91
N ARG A 354 13.77 -12.13 -12.34
CA ARG A 354 13.58 -10.92 -11.52
C ARG A 354 12.81 -11.20 -10.24
N HIS A 355 11.78 -12.04 -10.28
CA HIS A 355 11.04 -12.46 -9.10
C HIS A 355 11.94 -13.19 -8.09
N THR A 356 12.74 -14.16 -8.55
CA THR A 356 13.65 -14.93 -7.69
C THR A 356 14.75 -14.06 -7.08
N MET A 357 15.28 -13.11 -7.86
CA MET A 357 16.28 -12.14 -7.38
C MET A 357 15.69 -11.24 -6.30
N MET A 358 14.43 -10.82 -6.44
CA MET A 358 13.74 -10.00 -5.44
C MET A 358 13.41 -10.79 -4.17
N ASP A 359 13.01 -12.06 -4.28
CA ASP A 359 12.84 -12.93 -3.10
C ASP A 359 14.17 -13.12 -2.35
N THR A 360 15.28 -13.25 -3.09
CA THR A 360 16.63 -13.34 -2.50
C THR A 360 17.01 -12.04 -1.77
N TYR A 361 16.71 -10.88 -2.39
CA TYR A 361 16.92 -9.57 -1.77
C TYR A 361 16.15 -9.43 -0.45
N PHE A 362 14.88 -9.84 -0.41
CA PHE A 362 14.09 -9.80 0.83
C PHE A 362 14.63 -10.71 1.91
N HIS A 363 15.02 -11.93 1.57
CA HIS A 363 15.60 -12.86 2.53
C HIS A 363 16.91 -12.34 3.15
N LEU A 364 17.70 -11.60 2.36
CA LEU A 364 18.95 -10.97 2.83
C LEU A 364 18.69 -9.75 3.73
N ILE A 365 17.64 -8.96 3.45
CA ILE A 365 17.21 -7.86 4.33
C ILE A 365 16.66 -8.39 5.65
N GLU A 366 15.78 -9.40 5.59
CA GLU A 366 15.12 -9.97 6.76
C GLU A 366 16.14 -10.55 7.75
N LYS A 367 17.19 -11.20 7.23
CA LYS A 367 18.25 -11.81 8.05
C LYS A 367 19.34 -10.84 8.50
N GLN A 368 19.23 -9.56 8.19
CA GLN A 368 20.27 -8.54 8.46
C GLN A 368 21.68 -8.93 7.95
N ALA A 369 21.75 -9.83 6.95
CA ALA A 369 23.00 -10.43 6.52
C ALA A 369 23.70 -9.62 5.41
N ALA A 370 23.01 -8.67 4.79
CA ALA A 370 23.54 -7.84 3.70
C ALA A 370 23.96 -6.45 4.18
N VAL A 371 25.25 -6.14 3.97
CA VAL A 371 25.83 -4.80 4.14
C VAL A 371 25.15 -3.84 3.16
N LYS A 372 25.11 -2.54 3.48
CA LYS A 372 24.43 -1.53 2.63
C LYS A 372 24.95 -1.54 1.18
N GLU A 373 26.21 -1.89 0.93
CA GLU A 373 26.76 -2.00 -0.43
C GLU A 373 26.12 -3.15 -1.24
N ASP A 374 25.90 -4.31 -0.64
CA ASP A 374 25.33 -5.48 -1.33
C ASP A 374 23.89 -5.23 -1.78
N ARG A 375 23.14 -4.42 -1.03
CA ARG A 375 21.77 -4.01 -1.38
C ARG A 375 21.74 -3.16 -2.65
N ALA A 376 22.68 -2.22 -2.77
CA ALA A 376 22.79 -1.38 -3.96
C ALA A 376 23.18 -2.20 -5.19
N LEU A 377 24.09 -3.18 -5.04
CA LEU A 377 24.48 -4.10 -6.12
C LEU A 377 23.31 -4.98 -6.57
N MET A 378 22.52 -5.51 -5.64
CA MET A 378 21.34 -6.32 -5.96
C MET A 378 20.25 -5.50 -6.65
N LEU A 379 19.99 -4.27 -6.20
CA LEU A 379 19.02 -3.37 -6.87
C LEU A 379 19.49 -2.99 -8.27
N ALA A 380 20.78 -2.70 -8.45
CA ALA A 380 21.35 -2.46 -9.78
C ALA A 380 21.20 -3.68 -10.70
N ALA A 381 21.38 -4.90 -10.17
CA ALA A 381 21.15 -6.13 -10.92
C ALA A 381 19.67 -6.38 -11.25
N LEU A 382 18.73 -5.92 -10.41
CA LEU A 382 17.28 -6.08 -10.62
C LEU A 382 16.76 -5.19 -11.75
N PHE A 383 17.30 -3.97 -11.87
CA PHE A 383 16.90 -2.97 -12.86
C PHE A 383 17.74 -2.97 -14.15
N ARG A 384 18.68 -3.90 -14.30
CA ARG A 384 19.44 -4.01 -15.55
C ARG A 384 18.52 -4.39 -16.73
N PRO A 385 18.79 -3.88 -17.94
CA PRO A 385 18.11 -4.30 -19.15
C PRO A 385 18.17 -5.83 -19.29
N SER A 386 17.09 -6.43 -19.77
CA SER A 386 17.09 -7.87 -20.04
C SER A 386 18.13 -8.18 -21.12
N PRO A 387 18.87 -9.29 -21.00
CA PRO A 387 19.92 -9.64 -21.95
C PRO A 387 19.35 -9.67 -23.38
N GLY A 388 19.95 -8.88 -24.28
CA GLY A 388 19.49 -8.71 -25.67
C GLY A 388 18.65 -7.46 -25.95
N GLN A 389 18.39 -6.59 -24.97
CA GLN A 389 17.71 -5.29 -25.18
C GLN A 389 18.58 -4.04 -24.95
N GLY A 390 19.86 -4.21 -24.62
CA GLY A 390 20.83 -3.12 -24.46
C GLY A 390 22.07 -3.32 -25.32
N PRO A 391 22.91 -2.28 -25.49
CA PRO A 391 24.22 -2.35 -26.14
C PRO A 391 25.25 -3.10 -25.27
N ASP A 392 24.87 -4.25 -24.71
CA ASP A 392 25.79 -5.22 -24.12
C ASP A 392 26.45 -6.08 -25.21
N ASN A 393 26.45 -5.60 -26.45
CA ASN A 393 27.60 -5.83 -27.31
C ASN A 393 28.75 -5.05 -26.68
N VAL A 394 29.47 -5.69 -25.76
CA VAL A 394 30.92 -5.54 -25.78
C VAL A 394 31.28 -5.94 -27.21
N GLU A 395 31.39 -4.96 -28.11
CA GLU A 395 31.87 -5.21 -29.46
C GLU A 395 33.17 -5.98 -29.27
N PRO A 396 33.29 -7.22 -29.77
CA PRO A 396 34.54 -7.95 -29.67
C PRO A 396 35.61 -7.00 -30.22
N PRO A 397 36.68 -6.73 -29.44
CA PRO A 397 37.56 -5.61 -29.68
C PRO A 397 37.93 -5.58 -31.15
N ASN A 398 37.52 -4.50 -31.81
CA ASN A 398 37.74 -4.34 -33.23
C ASN A 398 39.26 -4.44 -33.42
N PHE A 399 39.75 -5.43 -34.19
CA PHE A 399 41.18 -5.70 -34.34
C PHE A 399 41.98 -4.46 -34.79
N THR A 400 41.28 -3.49 -35.39
CA THR A 400 41.78 -2.16 -35.73
C THR A 400 42.23 -1.32 -34.52
N GLU A 401 41.54 -1.36 -33.37
CA GLU A 401 41.96 -0.61 -32.17
C GLU A 401 43.22 -1.20 -31.51
N LEU A 402 43.40 -2.52 -31.60
CA LEU A 402 44.63 -3.17 -31.15
C LEU A 402 45.80 -2.86 -32.07
N MET A 403 45.56 -2.63 -33.37
CA MET A 403 46.60 -2.29 -34.34
C MET A 403 47.01 -0.82 -34.22
N ASP A 404 46.07 0.12 -34.02
CA ASP A 404 46.41 1.54 -33.79
C ASP A 404 47.15 1.73 -32.46
N LYS A 405 46.79 0.98 -31.42
CA LYS A 405 47.50 1.00 -30.13
C LYS A 405 48.89 0.35 -30.18
N ALA A 406 49.12 -0.56 -31.12
CA ALA A 406 50.43 -1.17 -31.36
C ALA A 406 51.32 -0.33 -32.31
N ILE A 407 50.73 0.47 -33.19
CA ILE A 407 51.46 1.29 -34.19
C ILE A 407 51.76 2.71 -33.68
N GLY A 408 51.09 3.17 -32.61
CA GLY A 408 51.54 4.35 -31.87
C GLY A 408 51.29 5.67 -32.60
N LYS A 409 50.21 6.33 -32.24
CA LYS A 409 50.13 7.79 -32.15
C LYS A 409 49.47 8.18 -30.83
#